data_AF-A0A0S8HHM4-F1
#
_entry.id   AF-A0A0S8HHM4-F1
#
_cell.length_a   1.000
_cell.length_b   1.000
_cell.length_c   1.000
_cell.angle_alpha   90.00
_cell.angle_beta   90.00
_cell.angle_gamma   90.00
#
_symmetry.space_group_name_H-M   'P 1'
#
loop_
_entity.id
_entity.type
_entity.pdbx_description
1 polymer ?
#
loop_
_entity_poly.entity_id
_entity_poly.type
_entity_poly.pdbx_seq_one_letter_code
_entity_poly.pdbx_strand_id
1 'polypeptide(L)'
;MDDPNGMGGDWQGRRAYLSQPINAIAVDIEFCVYAPGQFERSYPGLDPSGGAHYVYAYEIFNDLDPHPSPSPGYVERFSVGLDTDEQAANIGFIDGAGQNPNTWGLGPQTAGWNFNDPTLSHPSVSDVLLFTSRFGPELDTATVSGSYALAATEYLPSPLPEPAALSLLAAGAVLVAARRRRRT
;
A
#
# COMPACT_ATOMS: atom_id res chain seq x y z
N MET A 1 -12.25 -17.83 5.98
CA MET A 1 -12.04 -17.30 7.34
C MET A 1 -11.40 -15.96 7.12
N ASP A 2 -12.03 -14.87 7.55
CA ASP A 2 -11.45 -13.54 7.33
C ASP A 2 -10.22 -13.41 8.22
N ASP A 3 -9.08 -13.16 7.59
CA ASP A 3 -7.81 -12.99 8.27
C ASP A 3 -7.80 -11.61 8.95
N PRO A 4 -7.55 -11.51 10.26
CA PRO A 4 -7.51 -10.22 10.96
C PRO A 4 -6.42 -9.27 10.45
N ASN A 5 -5.42 -9.78 9.73
CA ASN A 5 -4.37 -8.97 9.12
C ASN A 5 -4.72 -8.53 7.70
N GLY A 6 -5.74 -9.12 7.06
CA GLY A 6 -6.27 -8.63 5.79
C GLY A 6 -7.19 -7.43 6.03
N MET A 7 -7.08 -6.41 5.20
CA MET A 7 -7.92 -5.20 5.30
C MET A 7 -9.29 -5.39 4.64
N GLY A 8 -9.80 -6.62 4.60
CA GLY A 8 -11.09 -6.97 4.02
C GLY A 8 -11.23 -6.79 2.50
N GLY A 9 -10.18 -6.29 1.82
CA GLY A 9 -10.27 -5.88 0.43
C GLY A 9 -10.87 -4.48 0.23
N ASP A 10 -10.98 -3.69 1.30
CA ASP A 10 -11.45 -2.31 1.24
C ASP A 10 -10.27 -1.34 1.06
N TRP A 11 -10.42 -0.40 0.13
CA TRP A 11 -9.47 0.69 -0.05
C TRP A 11 -9.43 1.59 1.19
N GLN A 12 -8.23 1.83 1.70
CA GLN A 12 -8.03 2.51 3.00
C GLN A 12 -8.04 4.04 2.90
N GLY A 13 -8.49 4.57 1.76
CA GLY A 13 -8.48 6.00 1.45
C GLY A 13 -7.13 6.52 0.97
N ARG A 14 -7.13 7.81 0.62
CA ARG A 14 -6.00 8.50 0.01
C ARG A 14 -5.00 8.98 1.05
N ARG A 15 -3.72 8.75 0.77
CA ARG A 15 -2.61 9.37 1.49
C ARG A 15 -1.80 10.25 0.57
N ALA A 16 -1.59 11.50 0.97
CA ALA A 16 -0.80 12.45 0.20
C ALA A 16 0.70 12.17 0.34
N TYR A 17 1.39 12.17 -0.80
CA TYR A 17 2.84 12.09 -0.93
C TYR A 17 3.33 13.41 -1.51
N LEU A 18 4.00 14.20 -0.68
CA LEU A 18 4.40 15.58 -1.00
C LEU A 18 5.92 15.73 -0.92
N SER A 19 6.57 16.10 -2.03
CA SER A 19 7.97 16.55 -1.99
C SER A 19 8.08 18.08 -1.86
N GLN A 20 9.15 18.59 -1.25
CA GLN A 20 9.41 20.04 -1.15
C GLN A 20 10.79 20.40 -1.73
N PRO A 21 10.99 21.61 -2.33
CA PRO A 21 10.03 22.71 -2.57
C PRO A 21 9.74 23.02 -4.07
N ILE A 22 8.72 23.84 -4.33
CA ILE A 22 8.27 24.51 -5.60
C ILE A 22 7.92 23.60 -6.80
N ASN A 23 8.60 22.48 -7.00
CA ASN A 23 8.28 21.49 -8.04
C ASN A 23 7.79 20.18 -7.45
N ALA A 24 6.87 20.27 -6.48
CA ALA A 24 6.44 19.14 -5.69
C ALA A 24 5.81 18.03 -6.56
N ILE A 25 6.28 16.80 -6.35
CA ILE A 25 5.44 15.62 -6.55
C ILE A 25 4.38 15.74 -5.47
N ALA A 26 3.13 15.79 -5.91
CA ALA A 26 1.98 15.85 -5.03
C ALA A 26 0.94 14.89 -5.59
N VAL A 27 0.91 13.69 -5.03
CA VAL A 27 -0.02 12.64 -5.45
C VAL A 27 -0.72 12.10 -4.23
N ASP A 28 -1.94 11.62 -4.43
CA ASP A 28 -2.60 10.75 -3.48
C ASP A 28 -2.35 9.31 -3.88
N ILE A 29 -2.07 8.43 -2.92
CA ILE A 29 -2.01 6.99 -3.14
C ILE A 29 -3.08 6.35 -2.29
N GLU A 30 -3.94 5.57 -2.93
CA GLU A 30 -4.82 4.63 -2.24
C GLU A 30 -4.17 3.26 -2.24
N PHE A 31 -4.44 2.50 -1.18
CA PHE A 31 -3.93 1.13 -1.06
C PHE A 31 -4.97 0.22 -0.42
N CYS A 32 -4.81 -1.06 -0.67
CA CYS A 32 -5.63 -2.12 -0.12
C CYS A 32 -4.80 -3.40 0.04
N VAL A 33 -5.04 -4.16 1.10
CA VAL A 33 -4.39 -5.46 1.32
C VAL A 33 -5.45 -6.55 1.49
N TYR A 34 -5.41 -7.55 0.62
CA TYR A 34 -6.33 -8.67 0.62
C TYR A 34 -5.68 -9.86 1.29
N ALA A 35 -6.40 -10.52 2.19
CA ALA A 35 -5.96 -11.79 2.74
C ALA A 35 -5.91 -12.89 1.66
N PRO A 36 -5.16 -13.99 1.90
CA PRO A 36 -5.19 -15.16 1.03
C PRO A 36 -6.62 -15.61 0.68
N GLY A 37 -6.92 -15.63 -0.62
CA GLY A 37 -8.22 -16.03 -1.18
C GLY A 37 -9.33 -14.97 -1.13
N GLN A 38 -9.07 -13.76 -0.60
CA GLN A 38 -10.05 -12.67 -0.63
C GLN A 38 -10.01 -11.85 -1.93
N PHE A 39 -8.86 -11.79 -2.62
CA PHE A 39 -8.69 -10.98 -3.82
C PHE A 39 -9.69 -11.33 -4.94
N GLU A 40 -9.97 -12.63 -5.10
CA GLU A 40 -10.92 -13.18 -6.06
C GLU A 40 -12.35 -12.61 -5.94
N ARG A 41 -12.71 -12.04 -4.77
CA ARG A 41 -14.02 -11.41 -4.57
C ARG A 41 -14.15 -10.08 -5.33
N SER A 42 -13.07 -9.29 -5.36
CA SER A 42 -13.03 -7.99 -6.03
C SER A 42 -12.55 -8.10 -7.47
N TYR A 43 -11.63 -9.03 -7.74
CA TYR A 43 -10.99 -9.21 -9.04
C TYR A 43 -10.99 -10.69 -9.46
N PRO A 44 -12.13 -11.24 -9.92
CA PRO A 44 -12.24 -12.65 -10.26
C PRO A 44 -11.28 -13.10 -11.36
N GLY A 45 -10.53 -14.17 -11.12
CA GLY A 45 -9.57 -14.77 -12.03
C GLY A 45 -8.24 -14.03 -12.15
N LEU A 46 -8.03 -12.97 -11.34
CA LEU A 46 -6.85 -12.11 -11.43
C LEU A 46 -5.90 -12.25 -10.23
N ASP A 47 -6.18 -13.16 -9.28
CA ASP A 47 -5.26 -13.42 -8.17
C ASP A 47 -3.97 -14.08 -8.66
N PRO A 48 -2.83 -13.37 -8.65
CA PRO A 48 -1.59 -13.88 -9.21
C PRO A 48 -0.91 -14.92 -8.30
N SER A 49 -1.38 -15.09 -7.06
CA SER A 49 -0.95 -16.15 -6.14
C SER A 49 -1.87 -17.39 -6.15
N GLY A 50 -3.01 -17.33 -6.84
CA GLY A 50 -4.03 -18.37 -6.78
C GLY A 50 -4.65 -18.52 -5.38
N GLY A 51 -4.73 -17.43 -4.60
CA GLY A 51 -5.32 -17.40 -3.27
C GLY A 51 -4.39 -17.84 -2.13
N ALA A 52 -3.11 -18.03 -2.40
CA ALA A 52 -2.15 -18.54 -1.40
C ALA A 52 -1.49 -17.43 -0.56
N HIS A 53 -1.38 -16.21 -1.08
CA HIS A 53 -0.64 -15.10 -0.48
C HIS A 53 -1.55 -13.89 -0.26
N TYR A 54 -1.09 -12.95 0.56
CA TYR A 54 -1.69 -11.62 0.61
C TYR A 54 -1.46 -10.90 -0.71
N VAL A 55 -2.44 -10.13 -1.18
CA VAL A 55 -2.32 -9.27 -2.35
C VAL A 55 -2.32 -7.82 -1.89
N TYR A 56 -1.26 -7.10 -2.21
CA TYR A 56 -1.11 -5.68 -1.92
C TYR A 56 -1.38 -4.93 -3.21
N ALA A 57 -2.42 -4.09 -3.19
CA ALA A 57 -2.88 -3.31 -4.33
C ALA A 57 -2.73 -1.81 -4.04
N TYR A 58 -2.32 -1.04 -5.04
CA TYR A 58 -2.09 0.40 -4.96
C TYR A 58 -2.64 1.09 -6.19
N GLU A 59 -3.14 2.31 -6.03
CA GLU A 59 -3.56 3.18 -7.12
C GLU A 59 -3.04 4.59 -6.85
N ILE A 60 -2.36 5.17 -7.84
CA ILE A 60 -1.73 6.49 -7.74
C ILE A 60 -2.62 7.52 -8.43
N PHE A 61 -3.02 8.55 -7.70
CA PHE A 61 -3.82 9.67 -8.15
C PHE A 61 -2.92 10.90 -8.25
N ASN A 62 -2.43 11.18 -9.46
CA ASN A 62 -1.73 12.42 -9.76
C ASN A 62 -2.73 13.48 -10.23
N ASP A 63 -3.74 13.78 -9.41
CA ASP A 63 -4.89 14.61 -9.75
C ASP A 63 -5.28 15.63 -8.67
N LEU A 64 -4.40 15.87 -7.68
CA LEU A 64 -4.67 16.79 -6.58
C LEU A 64 -5.12 18.18 -7.06
N ASP A 65 -6.29 18.63 -6.58
CA ASP A 65 -6.89 19.94 -6.88
C ASP A 65 -7.33 20.65 -5.58
N PRO A 66 -6.82 21.86 -5.26
CA PRO A 66 -5.78 22.58 -5.99
C PRO A 66 -4.41 21.91 -5.88
N HIS A 67 -3.70 21.80 -7.00
CA HIS A 67 -2.34 21.27 -7.00
C HIS A 67 -1.40 22.24 -6.24
N PRO A 68 -0.55 21.77 -5.31
CA PRO A 68 0.26 22.64 -4.45
C PRO A 68 1.42 23.34 -5.18
N SER A 69 1.69 22.96 -6.44
CA SER A 69 2.70 23.57 -7.31
C SER A 69 2.04 24.16 -8.58
N PRO A 70 2.50 25.33 -9.06
CA PRO A 70 2.05 25.92 -10.34
C PRO A 70 2.50 25.13 -11.57
N SER A 71 3.49 24.24 -11.42
CA SER A 71 3.92 23.29 -12.44
C SER A 71 3.76 21.88 -11.87
N PRO A 72 2.60 21.23 -12.10
CA PRO A 72 2.35 19.89 -11.60
C PRO A 72 3.42 18.92 -12.09
N GLY A 73 3.89 18.10 -11.16
CA GLY A 73 4.85 17.06 -11.47
C GLY A 73 4.20 15.89 -12.23
N TYR A 74 5.05 14.95 -12.60
CA TYR A 74 4.71 13.64 -13.12
C TYR A 74 5.40 12.59 -12.26
N VAL A 75 4.81 11.41 -12.18
CA VAL A 75 5.41 10.25 -11.50
C VAL A 75 6.16 9.43 -12.54
N GLU A 76 7.43 9.12 -12.23
CA GLU A 76 8.28 8.21 -13.01
C GLU A 76 8.34 6.83 -12.38
N ARG A 77 8.26 6.75 -11.05
CA ARG A 77 8.41 5.49 -10.34
C ARG A 77 7.63 5.49 -9.04
N PHE A 78 7.03 4.35 -8.77
CA PHE A 78 6.48 4.00 -7.48
C PHE A 78 7.16 2.73 -6.98
N SER A 79 7.44 2.66 -5.68
CA SER A 79 7.97 1.46 -5.07
C SER A 79 7.52 1.31 -3.63
N VAL A 80 7.33 0.06 -3.22
CA VAL A 80 7.13 -0.35 -1.84
C VAL A 80 8.43 -0.98 -1.35
N GLY A 81 8.91 -0.54 -0.20
CA GLY A 81 10.02 -1.14 0.53
C GLY A 81 9.49 -1.98 1.67
N LEU A 82 10.00 -3.20 1.78
CA LEU A 82 9.61 -4.22 2.75
C LEU A 82 10.68 -4.39 3.84
N ASP A 83 10.28 -4.94 4.98
CA ASP A 83 11.20 -5.25 6.07
C ASP A 83 12.15 -6.42 5.75
N THR A 84 13.20 -6.59 6.57
CA THR A 84 14.37 -7.39 6.17
C THR A 84 14.10 -8.88 5.91
N ASP A 85 13.05 -9.42 6.52
CA ASP A 85 12.68 -10.83 6.43
C ASP A 85 11.51 -11.07 5.46
N GLU A 86 11.01 -10.00 4.84
CA GLU A 86 9.87 -10.03 3.94
C GLU A 86 10.28 -10.13 2.47
N GLN A 87 9.38 -10.68 1.65
CA GLN A 87 9.63 -10.88 0.22
C GLN A 87 8.35 -10.67 -0.58
N ALA A 88 8.42 -9.76 -1.55
CA ALA A 88 7.42 -9.61 -2.58
C ALA A 88 7.57 -10.71 -3.65
N ALA A 89 6.45 -11.13 -4.21
CA ALA A 89 6.31 -12.11 -5.27
C ALA A 89 5.18 -11.68 -6.23
N ASN A 90 5.15 -12.24 -7.43
CA ASN A 90 4.07 -12.07 -8.42
C ASN A 90 3.63 -10.60 -8.61
N ILE A 91 4.58 -9.73 -8.94
CA ILE A 91 4.34 -8.32 -9.22
C ILE A 91 3.68 -8.13 -10.60
N GLY A 92 2.76 -7.18 -10.68
CA GLY A 92 2.06 -6.82 -11.90
C GLY A 92 1.14 -5.63 -11.71
N PHE A 93 0.14 -5.54 -12.56
CA PHE A 93 -0.93 -4.55 -12.48
C PHE A 93 -2.22 -5.14 -13.07
N ILE A 94 -3.34 -4.46 -12.85
CA ILE A 94 -4.64 -4.79 -13.46
C ILE A 94 -5.04 -3.65 -14.37
N ASP A 95 -5.19 -3.95 -15.66
CA ASP A 95 -5.67 -3.01 -16.67
C ASP A 95 -7.02 -2.41 -16.26
N GLY A 96 -7.11 -1.09 -16.34
CA GLY A 96 -8.29 -0.32 -15.96
C GLY A 96 -8.50 0.89 -16.87
N ALA A 97 -8.95 1.99 -16.28
CA ALA A 97 -9.09 3.28 -16.97
C ALA A 97 -7.88 4.21 -16.74
N GLY A 98 -6.93 3.78 -15.92
CA GLY A 98 -5.73 4.52 -15.59
C GLY A 98 -4.61 4.28 -16.60
N GLN A 99 -3.43 4.77 -16.24
CA GLN A 99 -2.22 4.59 -17.03
C GLN A 99 -1.40 3.42 -16.50
N ASN A 100 -0.98 2.56 -17.42
CA ASN A 100 -0.18 1.39 -17.10
C ASN A 100 1.29 1.72 -16.82
N PRO A 101 1.95 0.99 -15.90
CA PRO A 101 3.39 1.05 -15.76
C PRO A 101 4.07 0.40 -16.97
N ASN A 102 5.15 1.00 -17.47
CA ASN A 102 5.93 0.45 -18.58
C ASN A 102 6.72 -0.79 -18.20
N THR A 103 7.27 -0.77 -16.98
CA THR A 103 8.09 -1.85 -16.45
C THR A 103 7.81 -1.99 -14.97
N TRP A 104 7.96 -3.20 -14.46
CA TRP A 104 7.83 -3.49 -13.04
C TRP A 104 8.79 -4.62 -12.68
N GLY A 105 9.17 -4.68 -11.41
CA GLY A 105 10.13 -5.68 -10.96
C GLY A 105 10.23 -5.79 -9.45
N LEU A 106 10.78 -6.92 -9.04
CA LEU A 106 11.10 -7.24 -7.65
C LEU A 106 12.59 -7.00 -7.41
N GLY A 107 12.90 -6.32 -6.31
CA GLY A 107 14.20 -6.37 -5.67
C GLY A 107 14.15 -7.25 -4.41
N PRO A 108 15.26 -7.40 -3.67
CA PRO A 108 15.32 -8.27 -2.49
C PRO A 108 14.22 -8.00 -1.45
N GLN A 109 13.89 -6.72 -1.23
CA GLN A 109 12.90 -6.23 -0.27
C GLN A 109 12.11 -5.06 -0.87
N THR A 110 11.81 -5.14 -2.16
CA THR A 110 11.08 -4.06 -2.82
C THR A 110 10.26 -4.56 -4.00
N ALA A 111 9.07 -3.98 -4.17
CA ALA A 111 8.27 -4.07 -5.37
C ALA A 111 8.24 -2.69 -6.03
N GLY A 112 8.51 -2.60 -7.33
CA GLY A 112 8.58 -1.31 -8.03
C GLY A 112 7.94 -1.32 -9.41
N TRP A 113 7.38 -0.18 -9.79
CA TRP A 113 6.73 0.09 -11.07
C TRP A 113 7.27 1.41 -11.63
N ASN A 114 7.61 1.44 -12.91
CA ASN A 114 8.10 2.64 -13.60
C ASN A 114 7.14 3.07 -14.71
N PHE A 115 6.92 4.39 -14.79
CA PHE A 115 6.16 5.14 -15.77
C PHE A 115 7.13 6.08 -16.50
N ASN A 116 7.88 5.55 -17.46
CA ASN A 116 8.97 6.32 -18.11
C ASN A 116 8.57 6.83 -19.50
N ASP A 117 7.58 6.20 -20.17
CA ASP A 117 7.08 6.64 -21.47
C ASP A 117 5.72 5.96 -21.83
N PRO A 118 4.56 6.57 -21.51
CA PRO A 118 4.42 7.89 -20.88
C PRO A 118 4.69 7.86 -19.38
N THR A 119 5.12 9.00 -18.84
CA THR A 119 5.10 9.28 -17.40
C THR A 119 3.67 9.53 -16.93
N LEU A 120 3.37 9.25 -15.66
CA LEU A 120 2.04 9.48 -15.10
C LEU A 120 1.88 10.99 -14.82
N SER A 121 1.37 11.71 -15.82
CA SER A 121 1.32 13.18 -15.88
C SER A 121 0.07 13.74 -15.21
N HIS A 122 0.14 14.89 -14.56
CA HIS A 122 -1.06 15.51 -13.98
C HIS A 122 -1.97 16.15 -15.06
N PRO A 123 -3.31 15.98 -15.01
CA PRO A 123 -4.06 15.08 -14.13
C PRO A 123 -4.15 13.66 -14.71
N SER A 124 -3.73 12.64 -13.94
CA SER A 124 -3.93 11.22 -14.33
C SER A 124 -3.96 10.30 -13.11
N VAL A 125 -4.42 9.08 -13.34
CA VAL A 125 -4.48 8.00 -12.36
C VAL A 125 -3.78 6.78 -12.93
N SER A 126 -3.05 6.01 -12.11
CA SER A 126 -2.46 4.75 -12.54
C SER A 126 -3.51 3.64 -12.64
N ASP A 127 -3.22 2.60 -13.40
CA ASP A 127 -3.91 1.33 -13.19
C ASP A 127 -3.53 0.72 -11.84
N VAL A 128 -4.29 -0.28 -11.38
CA VAL A 128 -4.07 -0.90 -10.05
C VAL A 128 -2.77 -1.68 -10.07
N LEU A 129 -1.79 -1.22 -9.31
CA LEU A 129 -0.47 -1.83 -9.16
C LEU A 129 -0.54 -2.88 -8.06
N LEU A 130 0.03 -4.07 -8.28
CA LEU A 130 -0.04 -5.12 -7.28
C LEU A 130 1.19 -5.99 -7.18
N PHE A 131 1.39 -6.54 -5.98
CA PHE A 131 2.30 -7.64 -5.71
C PHE A 131 1.70 -8.53 -4.64
N THR A 132 2.34 -9.67 -4.39
CA THR A 132 1.92 -10.63 -3.36
C THR A 132 3.01 -10.87 -2.35
N SER A 133 2.63 -11.19 -1.12
CA SER A 133 3.56 -11.61 -0.06
C SER A 133 2.92 -12.70 0.79
N ARG A 134 3.74 -13.63 1.29
CA ARG A 134 3.29 -14.60 2.29
C ARG A 134 3.15 -13.96 3.69
N PHE A 135 3.73 -12.79 3.86
CA PHE A 135 3.69 -12.00 5.09
C PHE A 135 2.47 -11.09 5.03
N GLY A 136 1.83 -10.90 6.18
CA GLY A 136 0.73 -9.95 6.31
C GLY A 136 1.25 -8.52 6.30
N PRO A 137 0.37 -7.51 6.20
CA PRO A 137 0.79 -6.12 6.16
C PRO A 137 1.45 -5.68 7.46
N GLU A 138 2.66 -5.13 7.35
CA GLU A 138 3.41 -4.52 8.43
C GLU A 138 3.57 -3.01 8.16
N LEU A 139 4.42 -2.33 8.95
CA LEU A 139 4.61 -0.89 8.88
C LEU A 139 5.69 -0.55 7.84
N ASP A 140 5.38 -0.86 6.58
CA ASP A 140 6.25 -0.70 5.42
C ASP A 140 6.38 0.76 4.97
N THR A 141 7.23 1.00 3.97
CA THR A 141 7.33 2.31 3.32
C THR A 141 6.97 2.22 1.85
N ALA A 142 6.31 3.27 1.35
CA ALA A 142 6.14 3.49 -0.06
C ALA A 142 6.86 4.77 -0.46
N THR A 143 7.45 4.77 -1.64
CA THR A 143 8.15 5.91 -2.21
C THR A 143 7.63 6.16 -3.62
N VAL A 144 7.25 7.40 -3.87
CA VAL A 144 6.98 7.92 -5.20
C VAL A 144 8.12 8.84 -5.61
N SER A 145 8.60 8.71 -6.84
CA SER A 145 9.61 9.58 -7.41
C SER A 145 9.27 9.96 -8.83
N GLY A 146 9.80 11.09 -9.28
CA GLY A 146 9.43 11.67 -10.57
C GLY A 146 10.08 13.03 -10.77
N SER A 147 9.32 13.96 -11.34
CA SER A 147 9.81 15.26 -11.81
C SER A 147 10.95 15.85 -10.97
N TYR A 148 11.99 16.29 -11.68
CA TYR A 148 13.17 16.95 -11.09
C TYR A 148 13.95 16.08 -10.09
N ALA A 149 13.88 14.75 -10.24
CA ALA A 149 14.53 13.77 -9.35
C ALA A 149 14.07 13.91 -7.89
N LEU A 150 12.83 14.38 -7.69
CA LEU A 150 12.24 14.47 -6.36
C LEU A 150 11.63 13.12 -5.99
N ALA A 151 11.57 12.88 -4.68
CA ALA A 151 10.90 11.72 -4.12
C ALA A 151 10.14 12.14 -2.86
N ALA A 152 9.03 11.45 -2.62
CA ALA A 152 8.28 11.51 -1.38
C ALA A 152 8.12 10.08 -0.86
N THR A 153 8.40 9.89 0.43
CA THR A 153 8.33 8.59 1.11
C THR A 153 7.39 8.72 2.28
N GLU A 154 6.46 7.79 2.40
CA GLU A 154 5.52 7.70 3.51
C GLU A 154 5.44 6.26 4.00
N TYR A 155 5.10 6.10 5.27
CA TYR A 155 4.75 4.79 5.82
C TYR A 155 3.42 4.31 5.23
N LEU A 156 3.34 3.04 4.88
CA LEU A 156 2.05 2.43 4.59
C LEU A 156 1.31 2.21 5.92
N PRO A 157 0.00 2.43 5.97
CA PRO A 157 -0.77 2.11 7.17
C PRO A 157 -0.72 0.59 7.37
N SER A 158 -0.23 0.17 8.52
CA SER A 158 -0.44 -1.19 8.98
C SER A 158 -1.84 -1.32 9.56
N PRO A 159 -2.50 -2.50 9.48
CA PRO A 159 -3.69 -2.74 10.28
C PRO A 159 -3.26 -2.72 11.74
N LEU A 160 -3.40 -1.56 12.37
CA LEU A 160 -3.29 -1.46 13.82
C LEU A 160 -4.41 -2.34 14.40
N PRO A 161 -4.11 -3.17 15.43
CA PRO A 161 -5.16 -3.85 16.16
C PRO A 161 -6.21 -2.82 16.56
N GLU A 162 -7.46 -3.05 16.17
CA GLU A 162 -8.52 -2.08 16.45
C GLU A 162 -8.49 -1.70 17.95
N PRO A 163 -8.86 -0.47 18.33
CA PRO A 163 -8.88 -0.05 19.73
C PRO A 163 -9.64 -1.01 20.64
N ALA A 164 -10.62 -1.75 20.11
CA ALA A 164 -11.31 -2.83 20.78
C ALA A 164 -10.40 -4.01 21.16
N ALA A 165 -9.50 -4.44 20.27
CA ALA A 165 -8.52 -5.50 20.55
C ALA A 165 -7.54 -5.07 21.65
N LEU A 166 -7.07 -3.82 21.61
CA LEU A 166 -6.23 -3.24 22.67
C LEU A 166 -6.98 -3.14 24.00
N SER A 167 -8.25 -2.75 23.96
CA SER A 167 -9.11 -2.66 25.15
C SER A 167 -9.36 -4.04 25.76
N LEU A 168 -9.56 -5.06 24.93
CA LEU A 168 -9.76 -6.44 25.39
C LEU A 168 -8.49 -7.00 26.05
N LEU A 169 -7.32 -6.72 25.47
CA LEU A 169 -6.03 -7.10 26.03
C LEU A 169 -5.82 -6.44 27.40
N ALA A 170 -6.10 -5.15 27.50
CA ALA A 170 -6.02 -4.40 28.77
C ALA A 170 -6.98 -4.96 29.82
N ALA A 171 -8.23 -5.23 29.45
CA ALA A 171 -9.23 -5.82 30.35
C ALA A 171 -8.83 -7.24 30.81
N GLY A 172 -8.29 -8.05 29.90
CA GLY A 172 -7.77 -9.39 30.20
C GLY A 172 -6.59 -9.36 31.18
N ALA A 173 -5.65 -8.44 31.00
CA ALA A 173 -4.51 -8.27 31.90
C ALA A 173 -4.94 -7.90 33.33
N VAL A 174 -5.93 -6.99 33.46
CA VAL A 174 -6.50 -6.61 34.76
C VAL A 174 -7.17 -7.81 35.45
N LEU A 175 -7.93 -8.62 34.72
CA LEU A 175 -8.58 -9.82 35.27
C LEU A 175 -7.59 -10.88 35.77
N VAL A 176 -6.49 -11.11 35.03
CA VAL A 176 -5.44 -12.05 35.44
C VAL A 176 -4.70 -11.54 36.68
N ALA A 177 -4.37 -10.25 36.72
CA ALA A 177 -3.72 -9.63 37.88
C ALA A 177 -4.62 -9.68 39.13
N ALA A 178 -5.92 -9.39 38.99
CA ALA A 178 -6.89 -9.47 40.08
C ALA A 178 -7.07 -10.90 40.61
N ARG A 179 -7.01 -11.92 39.74
CA ARG A 179 -7.09 -13.33 40.16
C ARG A 179 -5.84 -13.81 40.90
N ARG A 180 -4.64 -13.34 40.52
CA ARG A 180 -3.39 -13.69 41.24
C ARG A 180 -3.38 -13.13 42.67
N ARG A 181 -3.85 -11.90 42.88
CA ARG A 181 -3.92 -11.29 44.22
C ARG A 181 -4.88 -11.98 45.19
N ARG A 182 -5.83 -12.76 44.70
CA ARG A 182 -6.78 -13.52 45.55
C ARG A 182 -6.28 -14.90 45.96
N ARG A 183 -5.16 -15.37 45.40
CA ARG A 183 -4.59 -16.71 45.68
C ARG A 183 -3.34 -16.67 46.57
N THR A 184 -2.82 -15.48 46.86
CA THR A 184 -1.79 -15.20 47.87
C THR A 184 -2.46 -14.62 49.10
#